data_AF-A0A914WYM0-F1
#
_entry.id   AF-A0A914WYM0-F1
#
_cell.length_a   1.000
_cell.length_b   1.000
_cell.length_c   1.000
_cell.angle_alpha   90.00
_cell.angle_beta   90.00
_cell.angle_gamma   90.00
#
_symmetry.space_group_name_H-M   'P 1'
#
loop_
_entity.id
_entity.type
_entity.pdbx_description
1 polymer ?
#
loop_
_entity_poly.entity_id
_entity_poly.type
_entity_poly.pdbx_seq_one_letter_code
_entity_poly.pdbx_strand_id
1 'polypeptide(L)'
;MRAQKKILGKMSSRSIAKHFISDTAARLLDNLYRILKDFYTKKEAEKVVKNVIKMAIKMGVLAKNEQFNEDQRRALSDFQRKYRQLCLTIVSFAQFFDFFGKNLVGCPTWKLP
;
A
#
# COMPACT_ATOMS: atom_id res chain seq x y z
N MET A 1 -2.93 15.06 -22.08
CA MET A 1 -2.31 15.62 -20.85
C MET A 1 -3.09 16.80 -20.23
N ARG A 2 -4.40 16.71 -19.94
CA ARG A 2 -5.18 17.84 -19.36
C ARG A 2 -5.95 17.54 -18.07
N ALA A 3 -6.28 16.27 -17.78
CA ALA A 3 -6.98 15.90 -16.54
C ALA A 3 -6.08 15.93 -15.29
N GLN A 4 -4.77 15.69 -15.45
CA GLN A 4 -3.80 15.65 -14.35
C GLN A 4 -3.63 17.03 -13.69
N LYS A 5 -3.51 18.10 -14.50
CA LYS A 5 -3.29 19.47 -14.01
C LYS A 5 -4.50 20.07 -13.26
N LYS A 6 -5.72 19.65 -13.57
CA LYS A 6 -6.95 20.22 -12.97
C LYS A 6 -7.24 19.67 -11.57
N ILE A 7 -6.81 18.45 -11.25
CA ILE A 7 -6.91 17.85 -9.91
C ILE A 7 -5.79 18.38 -9.00
N LEU A 8 -4.61 18.64 -9.57
CA LEU A 8 -3.44 19.21 -8.88
C LEU A 8 -3.63 20.68 -8.44
N GLY A 9 -4.48 21.44 -9.13
CA GLY A 9 -4.66 22.88 -8.88
C GLY A 9 -5.47 23.27 -7.63
N LYS A 10 -6.18 22.33 -6.98
CA LYS A 10 -7.04 22.61 -5.81
C LYS A 10 -6.54 22.00 -4.48
N MET A 11 -5.40 21.33 -4.45
CA MET A 11 -4.87 20.72 -3.21
C MET A 11 -3.93 21.69 -2.48
N SER A 12 -4.41 22.30 -1.39
CA SER A 12 -3.62 23.14 -0.48
C SER A 12 -2.59 22.34 0.37
N SER A 13 -2.20 21.14 -0.03
CA SER A 13 -1.22 20.29 0.67
C SER A 13 -0.08 19.84 -0.24
N ARG A 14 0.65 20.76 -0.88
CA ARG A 14 1.83 20.45 -1.69
C ARG A 14 2.89 19.60 -0.97
N SER A 15 2.93 19.61 0.37
CA SER A 15 3.92 18.84 1.15
C SER A 15 3.53 17.37 1.38
N ILE A 16 2.26 17.07 1.67
CA ILE A 16 1.81 15.67 1.93
C ILE A 16 1.67 14.89 0.62
N ALA A 17 1.29 15.58 -0.47
CA ALA A 17 1.29 14.98 -1.80
C ALA A 17 2.68 14.50 -2.22
N LYS A 18 3.78 15.16 -1.80
CA LYS A 18 5.16 14.74 -2.14
C LYS A 18 5.51 13.35 -1.61
N HIS A 19 5.02 12.95 -0.45
CA HIS A 19 5.24 11.58 0.06
C HIS A 19 4.52 10.52 -0.79
N PHE A 20 3.34 10.83 -1.33
CA PHE A 20 2.63 9.95 -2.27
C PHE A 20 3.16 10.01 -3.71
N ILE A 21 3.91 11.06 -4.07
CA ILE A 21 4.59 11.19 -5.37
C ILE A 21 5.91 10.39 -5.40
N SER A 22 6.34 9.80 -4.29
CA SER A 22 7.51 8.91 -4.30
C SER A 22 7.28 7.72 -5.24
N ASP A 23 8.23 7.47 -6.15
CA ASP A 23 8.16 6.38 -7.13
C ASP A 23 7.96 5.00 -6.46
N THR A 24 8.44 4.82 -5.23
CA THR A 24 8.23 3.59 -4.47
C THR A 24 6.77 3.42 -4.05
N ALA A 25 6.12 4.48 -3.58
CA ALA A 25 4.72 4.44 -3.19
C ALA A 25 3.80 4.20 -4.41
N ALA A 26 4.14 4.81 -5.55
CA ALA A 26 3.43 4.58 -6.81
C ALA A 26 3.51 3.10 -7.24
N ARG A 27 4.72 2.51 -7.25
CA ARG A 27 4.90 1.08 -7.58
C ARG A 27 4.14 0.15 -6.64
N LEU A 28 4.09 0.46 -5.34
CA LEU A 28 3.32 -0.34 -4.37
C LEU A 28 1.82 -0.30 -4.66
N LEU A 29 1.27 0.90 -4.96
CA LEU A 29 -0.14 1.05 -5.30
C LEU A 29 -0.49 0.39 -6.64
N ASP A 30 0.43 0.42 -7.62
CA ASP A 30 0.26 -0.27 -8.91
C ASP A 30 0.28 -1.80 -8.74
N ASN A 31 1.17 -2.33 -7.89
CA ASN A 31 1.18 -3.76 -7.57
C ASN A 31 -0.08 -4.17 -6.80
N LEU A 32 -0.53 -3.35 -5.86
CA LEU A 32 -1.79 -3.57 -5.16
C LEU A 32 -2.97 -3.58 -6.16
N TYR A 33 -3.00 -2.65 -7.10
CA TYR A 33 -4.01 -2.63 -8.17
C TYR A 33 -3.99 -3.91 -9.03
N ARG A 34 -2.80 -4.38 -9.41
CA ARG A 34 -2.63 -5.62 -10.18
C ARG A 34 -3.18 -6.83 -9.43
N ILE A 35 -2.82 -6.99 -8.16
CA ILE A 35 -3.34 -8.07 -7.32
C ILE A 35 -4.87 -7.97 -7.20
N LEU A 36 -5.40 -6.77 -6.93
CA LEU A 36 -6.85 -6.59 -6.79
C LEU A 36 -7.61 -6.91 -8.08
N LYS A 37 -7.00 -6.70 -9.25
CA LYS A 37 -7.60 -7.05 -10.54
C LYS A 37 -7.74 -8.56 -10.76
N ASP A 38 -6.99 -9.38 -10.04
CA ASP A 38 -7.08 -10.84 -10.14
C ASP A 38 -8.29 -11.38 -9.36
N PHE A 39 -8.80 -10.61 -8.39
CA PHE A 39 -9.92 -11.01 -7.52
C PHE A 39 -11.20 -10.18 -7.73
N TYR A 40 -11.11 -8.96 -8.27
CA TYR A 40 -12.22 -8.02 -8.39
C TYR A 40 -12.33 -7.38 -9.78
N THR A 41 -13.47 -6.74 -10.05
CA THR A 41 -13.63 -6.00 -11.30
C THR A 41 -12.71 -4.78 -11.37
N LYS A 42 -12.37 -4.35 -12.60
CA LYS A 42 -11.54 -3.16 -12.84
C LYS A 42 -12.03 -1.93 -12.04
N LYS A 43 -13.35 -1.70 -12.03
CA LYS A 43 -13.96 -0.55 -11.36
C LYS A 43 -13.80 -0.63 -9.84
N GLU A 44 -13.93 -1.81 -9.26
CA GLU A 44 -13.76 -2.03 -7.82
C GLU A 44 -12.30 -1.88 -7.40
N ALA A 45 -11.38 -2.47 -8.15
CA ALA A 45 -9.95 -2.33 -7.90
C ALA A 45 -9.50 -0.85 -7.94
N GLU A 46 -9.94 -0.08 -8.94
CA GLU A 46 -9.67 1.36 -9.02
C GLU A 46 -10.28 2.14 -7.83
N LYS A 47 -11.49 1.77 -7.41
CA LYS A 47 -12.17 2.40 -6.26
C LYS A 47 -11.42 2.14 -4.96
N VAL A 48 -10.95 0.92 -4.74
CA VAL A 48 -10.17 0.54 -3.55
C VAL A 48 -8.87 1.34 -3.50
N VAL A 49 -8.09 1.34 -4.58
CA VAL A 49 -6.81 2.09 -4.64
C VAL A 49 -7.02 3.58 -4.42
N LYS A 50 -8.06 4.16 -5.04
CA LYS A 50 -8.44 5.57 -4.82
C LYS A 50 -8.80 5.86 -3.36
N ASN A 51 -9.51 4.96 -2.70
CA ASN A 51 -9.87 5.12 -1.29
C ASN A 51 -8.65 5.03 -0.39
N VAL A 52 -7.70 4.12 -0.66
CA VAL A 52 -6.42 4.03 0.04
C VAL A 52 -5.66 5.36 -0.05
N ILE A 53 -5.52 5.93 -1.25
CA ILE A 53 -4.85 7.22 -1.46
C ILE A 53 -5.56 8.34 -0.67
N LYS A 54 -6.89 8.41 -0.74
CA LYS A 54 -7.67 9.42 0.00
C LYS A 54 -7.49 9.32 1.50
N MET A 55 -7.56 8.11 2.06
CA MET A 55 -7.37 7.90 3.50
C MET A 55 -5.98 8.33 3.92
N ALA A 56 -4.96 7.94 3.15
CA ALA A 56 -3.58 8.20 3.48
C ALA A 56 -3.22 9.70 3.39
N ILE A 57 -3.79 10.44 2.42
CA ILE A 57 -3.71 11.92 2.37
C ILE A 57 -4.44 12.54 3.56
N LYS A 58 -5.66 12.10 3.88
CA LYS A 58 -6.46 12.64 4.98
C LYS A 58 -5.75 12.46 6.33
N MET A 59 -5.16 11.30 6.57
CA MET A 59 -4.33 11.04 7.76
C MET A 59 -3.11 11.97 7.80
N GLY A 60 -2.41 12.16 6.68
CA GLY A 60 -1.27 13.07 6.61
C GLY A 60 -1.64 14.54 6.90
N VAL A 61 -2.81 14.98 6.43
CA VAL A 61 -3.32 16.35 6.69
C VAL A 61 -3.70 16.51 8.16
N LEU A 62 -4.44 15.56 8.74
CA LEU A 62 -4.79 15.60 10.16
C LEU A 62 -3.55 15.58 11.06
N ALA A 63 -2.53 14.77 10.72
CA ALA A 63 -1.27 14.70 11.45
C ALA A 63 -0.51 16.03 11.47
N LYS A 64 -0.50 16.76 10.35
CA LYS A 64 0.20 18.05 10.26
C LYS A 64 -0.51 19.20 10.97
N ASN A 65 -1.83 19.13 11.12
CA ASN A 65 -2.61 20.18 11.75
C ASN A 65 -2.83 19.93 13.25
N GLU A 66 -2.19 18.91 13.84
CA GLU A 66 -2.33 18.50 15.26
C GLU A 66 -3.79 18.28 15.71
N GLN A 67 -4.71 18.04 14.78
CA GLN A 67 -6.14 17.89 15.06
C GLN A 67 -6.52 16.53 15.67
N PHE A 68 -5.54 15.76 16.14
CA PHE A 68 -5.81 14.48 16.76
C PHE A 68 -6.04 14.64 18.25
N ASN A 69 -7.22 14.19 18.72
CA ASN A 69 -7.45 13.99 20.14
C ASN A 69 -6.58 12.83 20.67
N GLU A 70 -6.36 12.75 21.99
CA GLU A 70 -5.52 11.72 22.61
C GLU A 70 -5.99 10.28 22.29
N ASP A 71 -7.30 10.06 22.24
CA ASP A 71 -7.87 8.76 21.84
C ASP A 71 -7.55 8.41 20.37
N GLN A 72 -7.56 9.42 19.49
CA GLN A 72 -7.25 9.23 18.08
C GLN A 72 -5.75 8.96 17.88
N ARG A 73 -4.87 9.58 18.69
CA ARG A 73 -3.43 9.28 18.70
C ARG A 73 -3.15 7.85 19.15
N ARG A 74 -3.84 7.36 20.19
CA ARG A 74 -3.74 5.95 20.63
C ARG A 74 -4.18 4.99 19.53
N ALA A 75 -5.34 5.25 18.92
CA ALA A 75 -5.85 4.44 17.81
C ALA A 75 -4.89 4.41 16.61
N LEU A 76 -4.25 5.54 16.28
CA LEU A 76 -3.26 5.63 15.21
C LEU A 76 -1.98 4.84 15.53
N SER A 77 -1.51 4.91 16.78
CA SER A 77 -0.35 4.14 17.24
C SER A 77 -0.61 2.63 17.17
N ASP A 78 -1.79 2.19 17.59
CA ASP A 78 -2.20 0.79 17.49
C ASP A 78 -2.36 0.33 16.03
N PHE A 79 -2.92 1.19 15.17
CA PHE A 79 -2.98 0.94 13.73
C PHE A 79 -1.58 0.81 13.13
N GLN A 80 -0.65 1.70 13.47
CA GLN A 80 0.72 1.65 12.98
C GLN A 80 1.43 0.36 13.42
N ARG A 81 1.24 -0.09 14.67
CA ARG A 81 1.79 -1.35 15.18
C ARG A 81 1.26 -2.54 14.38
N LYS A 82 -0.05 -2.62 14.17
CA LYS A 82 -0.71 -3.70 13.40
C LYS A 82 -0.28 -3.68 11.93
N TYR A 83 -0.22 -2.50 11.32
CA TYR A 83 0.24 -2.33 9.93
C TYR A 83 1.68 -2.82 9.76
N ARG A 84 2.58 -2.42 10.67
CA ARG A 84 3.98 -2.89 10.65
C ARG A 84 4.07 -4.40 10.79
N GLN A 85 3.30 -4.99 11.70
CA GLN A 85 3.24 -6.44 11.86
C GLN A 85 2.79 -7.13 10.57
N LEU A 86 1.74 -6.63 9.93
CA LEU A 86 1.24 -7.17 8.66
C LEU A 86 2.31 -7.07 7.54
N CYS A 87 3.00 -5.94 7.42
CA CYS A 87 4.09 -5.80 6.45
C CYS A 87 5.23 -6.81 6.71
N LEU A 88 5.64 -7.00 7.97
CA LEU A 88 6.66 -7.98 8.33
C LEU A 88 6.21 -9.41 8.02
N THR A 89 4.94 -9.74 8.28
CA THR A 89 4.36 -11.03 7.93
C THR A 89 4.40 -11.28 6.42
N ILE A 90 4.01 -10.30 5.60
CA ILE A 90 4.06 -10.42 4.13
C ILE A 90 5.50 -10.61 3.65
N VAL A 91 6.46 -9.84 4.17
CA VAL A 91 7.88 -9.99 3.82
C VAL A 91 8.39 -11.37 4.22
N SER A 92 8.04 -11.85 5.42
CA SER A 92 8.41 -13.19 5.88
C SER A 92 7.85 -14.28 4.97
N PHE A 93 6.59 -14.18 4.55
CA PHE A 93 6.01 -15.13 3.60
C PHE A 93 6.70 -15.07 2.24
N ALA A 94 6.96 -13.88 1.71
CA ALA A 94 7.66 -13.73 0.44
C ALA A 94 9.07 -14.35 0.47
N GLN A 95 9.82 -14.10 1.55
CA GLN A 95 11.15 -14.70 1.77
C GLN A 95 11.06 -16.23 1.92
N PHE A 96 10.06 -16.73 2.62
CA PHE A 96 9.81 -18.16 2.75
C PHE A 96 9.52 -18.80 1.38
N PHE A 97 8.62 -18.23 0.57
CA PHE A 97 8.32 -18.76 -0.76
C PHE A 97 9.55 -18.74 -1.70
N ASP A 98 10.36 -17.68 -1.65
CA ASP A 98 11.62 -17.60 -2.41
C ASP A 98 12.63 -18.67 -1.95
N PHE A 99 12.77 -18.87 -0.64
CA PHE A 99 13.61 -19.92 -0.06
C PHE A 99 13.13 -21.33 -0.45
N PHE A 100 11.82 -21.59 -0.40
CA PHE A 100 11.24 -22.87 -0.79
C PHE A 100 11.40 -23.13 -2.30
N GLY A 101 11.14 -22.13 -3.13
CA GLY A 101 11.34 -22.23 -4.58
C GLY A 101 12.78 -22.54 -4.95
N LYS A 102 13.75 -21.88 -4.32
CA LYS A 102 15.18 -22.10 -4.58
C LYS A 102 15.68 -23.48 -4.10
N ASN A 103 15.17 -23.99 -2.98
CA ASN A 103 15.60 -25.28 -2.43
C ASN A 103 14.90 -26.51 -3.05
N LEU A 104 13.73 -26.36 -3.66
CA LEU A 104 13.04 -27.46 -4.34
C LEU A 104 13.49 -27.64 -5.80
N VAL A 105 13.92 -26.57 -6.49
CA VAL A 105 14.37 -26.62 -7.89
C VAL A 105 15.76 -27.28 -8.05
N GLY A 106 16.46 -27.56 -6.94
CA GLY A 106 17.73 -28.30 -6.91
C GLY A 106 17.61 -29.80 -6.61
N CYS A 107 16.41 -30.36 -6.47
CA CYS A 107 16.24 -31.77 -6.07
C CYS A 107 15.89 -32.67 -7.27
N PRO A 108 16.82 -33.50 -7.79
CA PRO A 108 16.65 -34.22 -9.05
C PRO A 108 15.72 -35.45 -9.00
N THR A 109 14.86 -35.61 -7.98
CA THR A 109 14.16 -36.89 -7.74
C THR A 109 12.64 -36.83 -7.68
N TRP A 110 11.98 -35.72 -8.02
CA TRP A 110 10.51 -35.72 -8.14
C TRP A 110 10.05 -36.16 -9.54
N LYS A 111 10.22 -37.45 -9.85
CA LYS A 111 9.29 -38.14 -10.75
C LYS A 111 8.06 -38.49 -9.91
N LEU A 112 6.97 -37.75 -10.12
CA LEU A 112 5.64 -38.19 -9.70
C LEU A 112 5.33 -39.54 -10.40
N PRO A 113 4.71 -40.52 -9.71
CA PRO A 113 4.16 -41.72 -10.34
C PRO A 113 3.01 -41.39 -11.29
#